data_AF-A0A841VVK9-F1
#
_entry.id   AF-A0A841VVK9-F1
#
_cell.length_a   1.000
_cell.length_b   1.000
_cell.length_c   1.000
_cell.angle_alpha   90.00
_cell.angle_beta   90.00
_cell.angle_gamma   90.00
#
_symmetry.space_group_name_H-M   'P 1'
#
loop_
_entity.id
_entity.type
_entity.pdbx_description
1 polymer ?
#
loop_
_entity_poly.entity_id
_entity_poly.type
_entity_poly.pdbx_seq_one_letter_code
_entity_poly.pdbx_strand_id
1 'polypeptide(L)'
;MDVLGNAYIIGEISSVNFPTKNAYQSTIGGFGNVFVTKLNPLGNGLVYSTYLGGSNRDYAGSIAVDALGDAYVTGSAFSANFPLYKAFQSKIGGGFDAFVTKLKPDGKLFYSTFLGGSGTDGSYGIAVDSLGCTYVAGLTNSNNFPLYKAFQSKIGGGFDAFVTKLNPTGNALLYSTYVGGSNGDGATDIDIDTFGNAYITGNTNSANFPLYNALLGKAPGRYDVFVTKLNQYADGLVYSTYLGGSDNDYGFSLAVDSLGFAYVAGTTSSTNFPLNNPLQNWAGGQSDAFVTKVDLQGNGLVYSTYLGGSNSELGLDIAVDNFGNAYITGDTTSSNFPVKNALQNTYGGKGDAFVTALSFLGNELVYSTYLGGSESDRGKGIAFKPLNLLGNAAYITGVTSSSNFPTQKPFQPSLAGGSNDNDGFVTKILN
;
A
#
# COMPACT_ATOMS: atom_id res chain seq x y z
N MET A 1 -6.69 -5.43 9.01
CA MET A 1 -7.77 -5.75 10.00
C MET A 1 -7.18 -6.46 11.21
N ASP A 2 -7.82 -6.44 12.38
CA ASP A 2 -7.34 -7.18 13.57
C ASP A 2 -7.94 -8.61 13.69
N VAL A 3 -7.45 -9.38 14.66
CA VAL A 3 -7.90 -10.75 14.96
C VAL A 3 -9.39 -10.84 15.35
N LEU A 4 -9.97 -9.77 15.89
CA LEU A 4 -11.39 -9.69 16.26
C LEU A 4 -12.29 -9.31 15.07
N GLY A 5 -11.69 -8.91 13.94
CA GLY A 5 -12.40 -8.57 12.70
C GLY A 5 -12.70 -7.08 12.56
N ASN A 6 -12.13 -6.24 13.44
CA ASN A 6 -12.24 -4.81 13.28
C ASN A 6 -11.43 -4.36 12.06
N ALA A 7 -12.02 -3.48 11.25
CA ALA A 7 -11.36 -2.85 10.12
C ALA A 7 -10.66 -1.57 10.56
N TYR A 8 -9.48 -1.30 10.00
CA TYR A 8 -8.70 -0.11 10.27
C TYR A 8 -8.49 0.62 8.95
N ILE A 9 -8.80 1.91 8.93
CA ILE A 9 -8.78 2.74 7.73
C ILE A 9 -7.99 3.99 8.05
N ILE A 10 -7.14 4.38 7.11
CA ILE A 10 -6.48 5.67 7.08
C ILE A 10 -6.79 6.38 5.77
N GLY A 11 -6.54 7.68 5.76
CA GLY A 11 -6.62 8.50 4.57
C GLY A 11 -6.42 9.96 4.92
N GLU A 12 -6.53 10.82 3.93
CA GLU A 12 -6.46 12.27 4.10
C GLU A 12 -7.85 12.86 4.30
N ILE A 13 -7.95 13.86 5.16
CA ILE A 13 -9.19 14.57 5.43
C ILE A 13 -8.93 16.07 5.57
N SER A 14 -9.77 16.86 4.90
CA SER A 14 -9.82 18.33 5.05
C SER A 14 -11.13 18.81 5.70
N SER A 15 -12.08 17.90 5.91
CA SER A 15 -13.37 18.21 6.52
C SER A 15 -13.24 18.40 8.02
N VAL A 16 -13.87 19.44 8.55
CA VAL A 16 -14.03 19.67 9.99
C VAL A 16 -15.14 18.82 10.61
N ASN A 17 -16.00 18.22 9.78
CA ASN A 17 -17.16 17.44 10.18
C ASN A 17 -16.91 15.92 10.11
N PHE A 18 -15.65 15.49 10.05
CA PHE A 18 -15.32 14.06 10.03
C PHE A 18 -15.79 13.38 11.33
N PRO A 19 -16.43 12.19 11.25
CA PRO A 19 -17.00 11.55 12.43
C PRO A 19 -15.88 11.04 13.34
N THR A 20 -15.76 11.62 14.53
CA THR A 20 -14.77 11.22 15.55
C THR A 20 -15.41 10.42 16.69
N LYS A 21 -14.65 9.51 17.29
CA LYS A 21 -15.06 8.73 18.47
C LYS A 21 -13.83 8.30 19.25
N ASN A 22 -13.82 8.48 20.57
CA ASN A 22 -12.65 8.14 21.41
C ASN A 22 -11.34 8.72 20.84
N ALA A 23 -11.42 9.94 20.30
CA ALA A 23 -10.37 10.50 19.47
C ALA A 23 -9.18 11.00 20.31
N TYR A 24 -7.97 10.76 19.81
CA TYR A 24 -6.77 11.42 20.35
C TYR A 24 -6.75 12.90 19.96
N GLN A 25 -7.08 13.21 18.70
CA GLN A 25 -7.40 14.55 18.22
C GLN A 25 -8.83 14.56 17.69
N SER A 26 -9.71 15.33 18.33
CA SER A 26 -11.13 15.48 17.95
C SER A 26 -11.39 16.58 16.91
N THR A 27 -10.38 17.40 16.61
CA THR A 27 -10.44 18.49 15.64
C THR A 27 -9.22 18.41 14.72
N ILE A 28 -9.41 18.79 13.46
CA ILE A 28 -8.31 18.91 12.50
C ILE A 28 -7.38 20.07 12.90
N GLY A 29 -6.07 19.89 12.78
CA GLY A 29 -5.05 20.87 13.21
C GLY A 29 -4.75 21.97 12.19
N GLY A 30 -5.35 21.89 10.99
CA GLY A 30 -5.05 22.69 9.81
C GLY A 30 -5.84 22.20 8.59
N PHE A 31 -5.20 22.17 7.42
CA PHE A 31 -5.80 21.69 6.17
C PHE A 31 -5.11 20.42 5.66
N GLY A 32 -5.89 19.34 5.48
CA GLY A 32 -5.44 18.08 4.92
C GLY A 32 -4.56 17.29 5.89
N ASN A 33 -5.17 16.60 6.85
CA ASN A 33 -4.44 15.76 7.81
C ASN A 33 -4.79 14.30 7.59
N VAL A 34 -4.03 13.40 8.21
CA VAL A 34 -4.37 11.98 8.27
C VAL A 34 -5.57 11.78 9.20
N PHE A 35 -6.44 10.83 8.88
CA PHE A 35 -7.36 10.25 9.86
C PHE A 35 -7.00 8.79 10.11
N VAL A 36 -7.35 8.29 11.29
CA VAL A 36 -7.27 6.86 11.62
C VAL A 36 -8.58 6.42 12.25
N THR A 37 -9.24 5.47 11.58
CA THR A 37 -10.56 4.95 11.98
C THR A 37 -10.47 3.45 12.21
N LYS A 38 -11.02 3.00 13.35
CA LYS A 38 -11.28 1.58 13.62
C LYS A 38 -12.79 1.33 13.61
N LEU A 39 -13.27 0.47 12.73
CA LEU A 39 -14.66 0.01 12.67
C LEU A 39 -14.84 -1.32 13.39
N ASN A 40 -16.02 -1.54 13.97
CA ASN A 40 -16.40 -2.82 14.55
C ASN A 40 -16.45 -3.94 13.46
N PRO A 41 -16.53 -5.23 13.83
CA PRO A 41 -16.47 -6.33 12.86
C PRO A 41 -17.66 -6.38 11.88
N LEU A 42 -18.77 -5.73 12.24
CA LEU A 42 -19.95 -5.59 11.39
C LEU A 42 -19.83 -4.42 10.40
N GLY A 43 -18.81 -3.58 10.53
CA GLY A 43 -18.62 -2.38 9.71
C GLY A 43 -19.64 -1.26 9.95
N ASN A 44 -20.52 -1.40 10.96
CA ASN A 44 -21.66 -0.49 11.18
C ASN A 44 -21.47 0.47 12.36
N GLY A 45 -20.26 0.53 12.93
CA GLY A 45 -19.99 1.44 14.04
C GLY A 45 -18.50 1.68 14.27
N LEU A 46 -18.17 2.91 14.65
CA LEU A 46 -16.83 3.30 15.07
C LEU A 46 -16.47 2.65 16.42
N VAL A 47 -15.26 2.10 16.53
CA VAL A 47 -14.60 1.78 17.81
C VAL A 47 -13.83 3.01 18.27
N TYR A 48 -12.97 3.54 17.40
CA TYR A 48 -12.39 4.88 17.51
C TYR A 48 -12.27 5.52 16.12
N SER A 49 -12.18 6.84 16.08
CA SER A 49 -11.89 7.63 14.89
C SER A 49 -11.27 8.95 15.33
N THR A 50 -10.07 9.27 14.82
CA THR A 50 -9.27 10.41 15.22
C THR A 50 -8.62 11.08 14.01
N TYR A 51 -8.39 12.39 14.10
CA TYR A 51 -7.40 13.04 13.25
C TYR A 51 -5.99 12.68 13.74
N LEU A 52 -5.02 12.80 12.84
CA LEU A 52 -3.59 12.65 13.08
C LEU A 52 -2.84 13.64 12.18
N GLY A 53 -2.44 14.78 12.75
CA GLY A 53 -1.68 15.78 12.02
C GLY A 53 -1.60 17.11 12.75
N GLY A 54 -0.88 18.05 12.15
CA GLY A 54 -0.68 19.40 12.66
C GLY A 54 -1.34 20.46 11.78
N SER A 55 -0.66 21.59 11.64
CA SER A 55 -1.21 22.79 10.97
C SER A 55 -0.97 22.87 9.47
N ASN A 56 -0.03 22.09 8.95
CA ASN A 56 0.20 21.94 7.52
C ASN A 56 -0.40 20.63 7.03
N ARG A 57 -0.36 20.41 5.72
CA ARG A 57 -0.86 19.19 5.12
C ARG A 57 0.02 17.99 5.50
N ASP A 58 -0.57 16.96 6.08
CA ASP A 58 0.09 15.71 6.42
C ASP A 58 -0.56 14.56 5.65
N TYR A 59 0.24 13.74 4.99
CA TYR A 59 -0.22 12.70 4.06
C TYR A 59 -0.16 11.31 4.70
N ALA A 60 -1.18 10.50 4.44
CA ALA A 60 -1.22 9.11 4.85
C ALA A 60 -0.45 8.24 3.85
N GLY A 61 0.36 7.30 4.35
CA GLY A 61 1.04 6.29 3.53
C GLY A 61 0.32 4.94 3.61
N SER A 62 0.57 4.20 4.70
CA SER A 62 0.01 2.87 4.92
C SER A 62 -0.28 2.60 6.41
N ILE A 63 -1.05 1.55 6.68
CA ILE A 63 -1.40 1.08 8.02
C ILE A 63 -1.20 -0.44 8.17
N ALA A 64 -0.50 -0.83 9.24
CA ALA A 64 -0.39 -2.22 9.69
C ALA A 64 -1.06 -2.39 11.06
N VAL A 65 -1.49 -3.62 11.38
CA VAL A 65 -2.15 -3.94 12.66
C VAL A 65 -1.56 -5.23 13.23
N ASP A 66 -1.15 -5.21 14.49
CA ASP A 66 -0.61 -6.40 15.15
C ASP A 66 -1.72 -7.31 15.73
N ALA A 67 -1.33 -8.47 16.26
CA ALA A 67 -2.26 -9.43 16.85
C ALA A 67 -2.96 -8.91 18.12
N LEU A 68 -2.43 -7.86 18.77
CA LEU A 68 -3.04 -7.21 19.93
C LEU A 68 -4.05 -6.13 19.51
N GLY A 69 -4.12 -5.80 18.22
CA GLY A 69 -4.95 -4.74 17.68
C GLY A 69 -4.35 -3.35 17.82
N ASP A 70 -3.05 -3.23 18.07
CA ASP A 70 -2.36 -1.95 17.95
C ASP A 70 -2.25 -1.58 16.45
N ALA A 71 -2.55 -0.33 16.10
CA ALA A 71 -2.43 0.18 14.75
C ALA A 71 -1.12 0.95 14.57
N TYR A 72 -0.45 0.73 13.44
CA TYR A 72 0.81 1.34 13.07
C TYR A 72 0.61 2.10 11.78
N VAL A 73 0.81 3.41 11.79
CA VAL A 73 0.53 4.30 10.66
C VAL A 73 1.79 5.01 10.25
N THR A 74 2.03 5.10 8.94
CA THR A 74 3.10 5.92 8.36
C THR A 74 2.57 6.88 7.31
N GLY A 75 3.44 7.75 6.83
CA GLY A 75 3.13 8.80 5.86
C GLY A 75 4.16 9.92 5.89
N SER A 76 3.79 11.08 5.38
CA SER A 76 4.66 12.26 5.28
C SER A 76 4.10 13.42 6.09
N ALA A 77 4.89 13.99 6.98
CA ALA A 77 4.49 15.11 7.83
C ALA A 77 5.18 16.40 7.40
N PHE A 78 4.38 17.40 7.00
CA PHE A 78 4.85 18.77 6.74
C PHE A 78 4.65 19.67 7.96
N SER A 79 3.92 19.17 8.96
CA SER A 79 3.60 19.90 10.18
C SER A 79 4.73 19.82 11.20
N ALA A 80 5.39 20.96 11.49
CA ALA A 80 6.35 21.05 12.60
C ALA A 80 5.71 20.75 13.98
N ASN A 81 4.38 20.92 14.08
CA ASN A 81 3.57 20.57 15.24
C ASN A 81 2.82 19.23 15.08
N PHE A 82 3.32 18.32 14.26
CA PHE A 82 2.77 16.96 14.15
C PHE A 82 2.68 16.30 15.54
N PRO A 83 1.65 15.49 15.84
CA PRO A 83 1.50 14.94 17.18
C PRO A 83 2.56 13.89 17.48
N LEU A 84 3.50 14.21 18.36
CA LEU A 84 4.59 13.33 18.78
C LEU A 84 4.37 12.79 20.18
N TYR A 85 4.87 11.58 20.44
CA TYR A 85 4.89 10.98 21.78
C TYR A 85 5.99 9.92 21.87
N LYS A 86 6.88 10.02 22.88
CA LYS A 86 8.04 9.12 23.04
C LYS A 86 8.87 8.95 21.76
N ALA A 87 9.07 10.05 21.04
CA ALA A 87 9.63 10.06 19.70
C ALA A 87 11.12 9.66 19.67
N PHE A 88 11.53 8.93 18.61
CA PHE A 88 12.92 8.73 18.23
C PHE A 88 13.54 10.04 17.69
N GLN A 89 12.84 10.70 16.77
CA GLN A 89 13.14 12.04 16.27
C GLN A 89 11.98 12.99 16.57
N SER A 90 12.30 14.12 17.20
CA SER A 90 11.30 15.08 17.69
C SER A 90 11.15 16.33 16.82
N LYS A 91 11.83 16.39 15.67
CA LYS A 91 11.79 17.52 14.74
C LYS A 91 11.89 16.98 13.31
N ILE A 92 11.19 17.64 12.39
CA ILE A 92 11.41 17.50 10.95
C ILE A 92 12.82 18.02 10.64
N GLY A 93 13.60 17.25 9.89
CA GLY A 93 14.95 17.60 9.50
C GLY A 93 15.02 18.47 8.24
N GLY A 94 14.02 18.38 7.35
CA GLY A 94 13.99 19.14 6.10
C GLY A 94 12.61 19.67 5.70
N GLY A 95 12.22 19.49 4.43
CA GLY A 95 10.95 20.04 3.89
C GLY A 95 9.72 19.32 4.44
N PHE A 96 9.80 17.99 4.51
CA PHE A 96 8.89 17.12 5.21
C PHE A 96 9.61 15.80 5.48
N ASP A 97 9.26 15.16 6.60
CA ASP A 97 9.85 13.90 7.01
C ASP A 97 8.77 12.83 7.07
N ALA A 98 9.17 11.56 6.96
CA ALA A 98 8.26 10.47 7.21
C ALA A 98 7.86 10.48 8.69
N PHE A 99 6.66 9.99 9.01
CA PHE A 99 6.27 9.75 10.40
C PHE A 99 5.96 8.27 10.64
N VAL A 100 6.10 7.83 11.89
CA VAL A 100 5.65 6.50 12.34
C VAL A 100 4.89 6.68 13.63
N THR A 101 3.60 6.32 13.60
CA THR A 101 2.68 6.43 14.74
C THR A 101 2.15 5.06 15.13
N LYS A 102 2.18 4.74 16.42
CA LYS A 102 1.51 3.57 16.99
C LYS A 102 0.35 4.00 17.88
N LEU A 103 -0.85 3.50 17.59
CA LEU A 103 -2.06 3.67 18.39
C LEU A 103 -2.44 2.35 19.07
N LYS A 104 -2.89 2.43 20.32
CA LYS A 104 -3.48 1.31 21.06
C LYS A 104 -4.88 0.96 20.54
N PRO A 105 -5.44 -0.21 20.91
CA PRO A 105 -6.72 -0.66 20.35
C PRO A 105 -7.89 0.24 20.77
N ASP A 106 -7.69 1.07 21.81
CA ASP A 106 -8.61 2.10 22.29
C ASP A 106 -8.41 3.49 21.62
N GLY A 107 -7.50 3.59 20.65
CA GLY A 107 -7.21 4.82 19.91
C GLY A 107 -6.17 5.74 20.56
N LYS A 108 -5.62 5.39 21.73
CA LYS A 108 -4.61 6.22 22.41
C LYS A 108 -3.24 6.11 21.75
N LEU A 109 -2.54 7.23 21.67
CA LEU A 109 -1.18 7.29 21.17
C LEU A 109 -0.21 6.53 22.08
N PHE A 110 0.56 5.60 21.51
CA PHE A 110 1.60 4.84 22.22
C PHE A 110 3.02 5.33 21.93
N TYR A 111 3.30 5.64 20.66
CA TYR A 111 4.41 6.50 20.24
C TYR A 111 4.04 7.19 18.92
N SER A 112 4.71 8.31 18.66
CA SER A 112 4.76 8.93 17.34
C SER A 112 6.09 9.66 17.20
N THR A 113 6.76 9.44 16.07
CA THR A 113 8.09 9.93 15.75
C THR A 113 8.17 10.40 14.31
N PHE A 114 9.04 11.37 14.03
CA PHE A 114 9.56 11.58 12.69
C PHE A 114 10.62 10.53 12.33
N LEU A 115 10.88 10.41 11.04
CA LEU A 115 11.94 9.61 10.43
C LEU A 115 12.42 10.32 9.15
N GLY A 116 13.51 11.07 9.25
CA GLY A 116 14.03 11.85 8.14
C GLY A 116 15.36 12.55 8.40
N GLY A 117 15.91 13.15 7.34
CA GLY A 117 17.14 13.92 7.30
C GLY A 117 16.88 15.35 6.83
N SER A 118 17.88 16.01 6.24
CA SER A 118 17.81 17.43 5.87
C SER A 118 17.01 17.72 4.59
N GLY A 119 16.59 16.66 3.88
CA GLY A 119 15.93 16.75 2.60
C GLY A 119 14.42 16.57 2.71
N THR A 120 13.91 15.72 1.84
CA THR A 120 12.51 15.35 1.74
C THR A 120 12.43 13.84 1.87
N ASP A 121 11.69 13.40 2.88
CA ASP A 121 11.58 11.99 3.24
C ASP A 121 10.10 11.64 3.39
N GLY A 122 9.63 10.65 2.66
CA GLY A 122 8.24 10.21 2.69
C GLY A 122 8.14 8.70 2.76
N SER A 123 7.15 8.20 3.50
CA SER A 123 6.88 6.77 3.61
C SER A 123 5.54 6.39 3.01
N TYR A 124 5.52 5.25 2.32
CA TYR A 124 4.35 4.72 1.64
C TYR A 124 3.97 3.31 2.12
N GLY A 125 4.92 2.54 2.67
CA GLY A 125 4.67 1.19 3.18
C GLY A 125 5.04 1.04 4.66
N ILE A 126 4.24 0.27 5.40
CA ILE A 126 4.53 -0.14 6.78
C ILE A 126 4.11 -1.60 7.04
N ALA A 127 4.96 -2.36 7.71
CA ALA A 127 4.68 -3.71 8.20
C ALA A 127 5.08 -3.85 9.68
N VAL A 128 4.56 -4.87 10.37
CA VAL A 128 4.85 -5.13 11.79
C VAL A 128 5.06 -6.61 12.05
N ASP A 129 6.15 -6.95 12.74
CA ASP A 129 6.43 -8.35 13.12
C ASP A 129 5.71 -8.77 14.40
N SER A 130 5.75 -10.08 14.70
CA SER A 130 5.11 -10.64 15.90
C SER A 130 5.72 -10.16 17.23
N LEU A 131 6.90 -9.53 17.18
CA LEU A 131 7.54 -8.90 18.34
C LEU A 131 7.13 -7.43 18.50
N GLY A 132 6.35 -6.90 17.55
CA GLY A 132 5.88 -5.53 17.51
C GLY A 132 6.88 -4.54 16.92
N CYS A 133 7.98 -5.01 16.31
CA CYS A 133 8.91 -4.14 15.59
C CYS A 133 8.28 -3.66 14.28
N THR A 134 8.50 -2.40 13.94
CA THR A 134 7.90 -1.78 12.76
C THR A 134 8.92 -1.71 11.64
N TYR A 135 8.50 -2.07 10.43
CA TYR A 135 9.24 -1.98 9.19
C TYR A 135 8.61 -0.89 8.35
N VAL A 136 9.41 0.04 7.84
CA VAL A 136 8.93 1.22 7.12
C VAL A 136 9.74 1.37 5.85
N ALA A 137 9.06 1.58 4.73
CA ALA A 137 9.69 1.86 3.44
C ALA A 137 9.12 3.12 2.79
N GLY A 138 9.94 3.74 1.96
CA GLY A 138 9.60 4.98 1.30
C GLY A 138 10.71 5.47 0.39
N LEU A 139 10.79 6.78 0.20
CA LEU A 139 11.83 7.45 -0.58
C LEU A 139 12.41 8.64 0.18
N THR A 140 13.68 8.93 -0.10
CA THR A 140 14.45 10.00 0.55
C THR A 140 15.45 10.61 -0.42
N ASN A 141 15.63 11.94 -0.37
CA ASN A 141 16.78 12.62 -0.99
C ASN A 141 17.80 13.14 0.04
N SER A 142 17.65 12.72 1.30
CA SER A 142 18.50 13.17 2.40
C SER A 142 19.84 12.44 2.38
N ASN A 143 20.95 13.18 2.30
CA ASN A 143 22.30 12.61 2.45
C ASN A 143 22.60 12.14 3.89
N ASN A 144 21.81 12.60 4.85
CA ASN A 144 21.94 12.37 6.29
C ASN A 144 20.69 11.67 6.86
N PHE A 145 19.99 10.85 6.06
CA PHE A 145 18.89 10.03 6.55
C PHE A 145 19.35 9.20 7.77
N PRO A 146 18.48 8.92 8.77
CA PRO A 146 18.88 8.19 9.97
C PRO A 146 19.22 6.73 9.64
N LEU A 147 20.51 6.43 9.49
CA LEU A 147 21.00 5.09 9.18
C LEU A 147 21.47 4.32 10.42
N TYR A 148 21.34 3.00 10.38
CA TYR A 148 21.90 2.10 11.38
C TYR A 148 22.11 0.71 10.75
N LYS A 149 23.33 0.15 10.84
CA LYS A 149 23.66 -1.15 10.21
C LYS A 149 23.20 -1.27 8.75
N ALA A 150 23.47 -0.24 7.96
CA ALA A 150 22.96 -0.14 6.60
C ALA A 150 23.68 -1.06 5.61
N PHE A 151 22.92 -1.78 4.77
CA PHE A 151 23.42 -2.41 3.55
C PHE A 151 24.03 -1.39 2.58
N GLN A 152 23.33 -0.29 2.33
CA GLN A 152 23.77 0.84 1.53
C GLN A 152 23.81 2.09 2.40
N SER A 153 25.01 2.63 2.62
CA SER A 153 25.25 3.72 3.58
C SER A 153 25.27 5.12 2.95
N LYS A 154 25.00 5.24 1.66
CA LYS A 154 24.96 6.51 0.91
C LYS A 154 23.84 6.46 -0.10
N ILE A 155 23.15 7.58 -0.28
CA ILE A 155 22.22 7.75 -1.38
C ILE A 155 22.98 7.60 -2.71
N GLY A 156 22.42 6.85 -3.63
CA GLY A 156 22.98 6.57 -4.94
C GLY A 156 22.64 7.65 -5.97
N GLY A 157 21.44 8.25 -5.88
CA GLY A 157 20.96 9.23 -6.83
C GLY A 157 20.15 10.38 -6.23
N GLY A 158 19.16 10.87 -6.98
CA GLY A 158 18.38 12.05 -6.62
C GLY A 158 17.34 11.77 -5.53
N PHE A 159 16.79 10.56 -5.54
CA PHE A 159 15.97 9.98 -4.49
C PHE A 159 16.31 8.48 -4.48
N ASP A 160 16.50 7.91 -3.30
CA ASP A 160 16.62 6.45 -3.14
C ASP A 160 15.46 5.94 -2.29
N ALA A 161 15.12 4.66 -2.47
CA ALA A 161 14.27 3.99 -1.51
C ALA A 161 15.00 3.87 -0.17
N PHE A 162 14.27 3.87 0.94
CA PHE A 162 14.82 3.48 2.23
C PHE A 162 14.03 2.32 2.83
N VAL A 163 14.69 1.56 3.70
CA VAL A 163 14.04 0.56 4.56
C VAL A 163 14.55 0.73 5.98
N THR A 164 13.63 0.96 6.92
CA THR A 164 13.93 1.16 8.35
C THR A 164 13.17 0.14 9.18
N LYS A 165 13.87 -0.49 10.14
CA LYS A 165 13.23 -1.26 11.21
C LYS A 165 13.38 -0.54 12.55
N LEU A 166 12.27 -0.23 13.19
CA LEU A 166 12.20 0.35 14.54
C LEU A 166 11.92 -0.74 15.58
N ASN A 167 12.45 -0.56 16.79
CA ASN A 167 12.10 -1.42 17.92
C ASN A 167 10.63 -1.27 18.33
N PRO A 168 10.07 -2.17 19.17
CA PRO A 168 8.64 -2.15 19.51
C PRO A 168 8.17 -0.89 20.27
N THR A 169 9.10 -0.13 20.84
CA THR A 169 8.83 1.13 21.53
C THR A 169 8.95 2.36 20.61
N GLY A 170 9.35 2.18 19.35
CA GLY A 170 9.47 3.26 18.36
C GLY A 170 10.58 4.27 18.65
N ASN A 171 11.53 3.95 19.53
CA ASN A 171 12.54 4.90 20.04
C ASN A 171 13.99 4.55 19.66
N ALA A 172 14.21 3.47 18.91
CA ALA A 172 15.52 3.12 18.38
C ALA A 172 15.41 2.34 17.06
N LEU A 173 16.39 2.57 16.18
CA LEU A 173 16.59 1.81 14.95
C LEU A 173 17.20 0.43 15.29
N LEU A 174 16.66 -0.62 14.69
CA LEU A 174 17.26 -1.96 14.64
C LEU A 174 18.10 -2.14 13.38
N TYR A 175 17.65 -1.52 12.28
CA TYR A 175 18.45 -1.18 11.09
C TYR A 175 17.78 -0.03 10.33
N SER A 176 18.54 0.62 9.46
CA SER A 176 18.03 1.56 8.45
C SER A 176 19.06 1.70 7.34
N THR A 177 18.61 1.53 6.09
CA THR A 177 19.44 1.50 4.88
C THR A 177 18.77 2.23 3.72
N TYR A 178 19.57 2.77 2.80
CA TYR A 178 19.09 3.09 1.46
C TYR A 178 18.98 1.81 0.61
N VAL A 179 18.24 1.89 -0.50
CA VAL A 179 18.20 0.94 -1.61
C VAL A 179 17.98 1.73 -2.90
N GLY A 180 19.01 1.94 -3.70
CA GLY A 180 18.90 2.72 -4.93
C GLY A 180 20.16 2.73 -5.79
N GLY A 181 19.99 3.08 -7.05
CA GLY A 181 21.05 3.26 -8.05
C GLY A 181 21.37 4.75 -8.26
N SER A 182 21.83 5.13 -9.45
CA SER A 182 22.33 6.50 -9.70
C SER A 182 21.25 7.55 -10.00
N ASN A 183 19.99 7.15 -10.17
CA ASN A 183 18.89 8.04 -10.54
C ASN A 183 17.82 8.10 -9.43
N GLY A 184 16.53 8.07 -9.78
CA GLY A 184 15.41 8.12 -8.85
C GLY A 184 14.86 6.73 -8.59
N ASP A 185 14.83 6.35 -7.33
CA ASP A 185 14.33 5.09 -6.82
C ASP A 185 13.43 5.36 -5.60
N GLY A 186 12.27 4.71 -5.52
CA GLY A 186 11.38 4.90 -4.39
C GLY A 186 10.51 3.68 -4.13
N ALA A 187 10.48 3.23 -2.87
CA ALA A 187 9.61 2.15 -2.45
C ALA A 187 8.18 2.67 -2.26
N THR A 188 7.22 1.96 -2.81
CA THR A 188 5.78 2.25 -2.65
C THR A 188 5.14 1.39 -1.58
N ASP A 189 5.74 0.23 -1.26
CA ASP A 189 5.19 -0.68 -0.26
C ASP A 189 6.25 -1.60 0.38
N ILE A 190 5.90 -2.20 1.52
CA ILE A 190 6.70 -3.16 2.27
C ILE A 190 5.85 -4.23 2.95
N ASP A 191 6.29 -5.48 2.86
CA ASP A 191 5.78 -6.59 3.66
C ASP A 191 6.93 -7.44 4.22
N ILE A 192 6.63 -8.37 5.13
CA ILE A 192 7.63 -9.21 5.81
C ILE A 192 7.23 -10.68 5.81
N ASP A 193 8.22 -11.56 5.75
CA ASP A 193 8.00 -12.99 6.00
C ASP A 193 8.12 -13.35 7.49
N THR A 194 7.80 -14.60 7.82
CA THR A 194 7.86 -15.14 9.19
C THR A 194 9.28 -15.21 9.75
N PHE A 195 10.31 -15.07 8.92
CA PHE A 195 11.72 -14.97 9.32
C PHE A 195 12.16 -13.52 9.53
N GLY A 196 11.28 -12.55 9.30
CA GLY A 196 11.55 -11.13 9.46
C GLY A 196 12.35 -10.51 8.31
N ASN A 197 12.45 -11.19 7.16
CA ASN A 197 13.00 -10.59 5.94
C ASN A 197 12.02 -9.55 5.40
N ALA A 198 12.53 -8.43 4.92
CA ALA A 198 11.72 -7.35 4.37
C ALA A 198 11.65 -7.44 2.84
N TYR A 199 10.44 -7.33 2.30
CA TYR A 199 10.16 -7.31 0.88
C TYR A 199 9.66 -5.92 0.53
N ILE A 200 10.28 -5.26 -0.43
CA ILE A 200 9.85 -3.94 -0.92
C ILE A 200 9.63 -4.00 -2.42
N THR A 201 8.64 -3.23 -2.88
CA THR A 201 8.39 -2.93 -4.28
C THR A 201 8.40 -1.43 -4.48
N GLY A 202 8.56 -1.00 -5.72
CA GLY A 202 8.46 0.39 -6.06
C GLY A 202 8.98 0.66 -7.46
N ASN A 203 9.36 1.91 -7.70
CA ASN A 203 9.70 2.40 -9.02
C ASN A 203 11.18 2.80 -9.07
N THR A 204 11.83 2.47 -10.18
CA THR A 204 13.23 2.83 -10.44
C THR A 204 13.38 3.32 -11.87
N ASN A 205 14.17 4.37 -12.07
CA ASN A 205 14.73 4.73 -13.38
C ASN A 205 16.27 4.64 -13.39
N SER A 206 16.83 3.95 -12.39
CA SER A 206 18.25 3.66 -12.27
C SER A 206 18.58 2.43 -13.10
N ALA A 207 19.54 2.51 -14.03
CA ALA A 207 20.03 1.35 -14.80
C ALA A 207 20.98 0.43 -13.99
N ASN A 208 21.42 0.92 -12.82
CA ASN A 208 22.36 0.29 -11.90
C ASN A 208 21.73 0.10 -10.51
N PHE A 209 20.42 -0.21 -10.46
CA PHE A 209 19.75 -0.54 -9.20
C PHE A 209 20.47 -1.71 -8.51
N PRO A 210 20.54 -1.79 -7.17
CA PRO A 210 21.25 -2.86 -6.47
C PRO A 210 20.60 -4.23 -6.74
N LEU A 211 21.17 -5.01 -7.68
CA LEU A 211 20.64 -6.32 -8.07
C LEU A 211 21.32 -7.48 -7.32
N TYR A 212 20.57 -8.55 -7.08
CA TYR A 212 21.08 -9.81 -6.55
C TYR A 212 20.13 -10.95 -6.95
N ASN A 213 20.64 -12.04 -7.54
CA ASN A 213 19.79 -13.13 -8.07
C ASN A 213 18.62 -12.61 -8.92
N ALA A 214 18.88 -11.64 -9.81
CA ALA A 214 17.82 -10.94 -10.52
C ALA A 214 17.21 -11.78 -11.65
N LEU A 215 15.89 -11.69 -11.84
CA LEU A 215 15.19 -12.13 -13.05
C LEU A 215 15.70 -11.35 -14.27
N LEU A 216 15.83 -10.03 -14.12
CA LEU A 216 16.33 -9.13 -15.15
C LEU A 216 17.63 -8.48 -14.69
N GLY A 217 18.72 -8.71 -15.43
CA GLY A 217 20.04 -8.14 -15.13
C GLY A 217 20.23 -6.67 -15.53
N LYS A 218 19.22 -6.04 -16.13
CA LYS A 218 19.22 -4.65 -16.58
C LYS A 218 17.78 -4.12 -16.65
N ALA A 219 17.61 -2.83 -16.34
CA ALA A 219 16.37 -2.09 -16.58
C ALA A 219 15.91 -2.21 -18.06
N PRO A 220 14.75 -2.81 -18.34
CA PRO A 220 14.24 -2.97 -19.69
C PRO A 220 13.62 -1.67 -20.25
N GLY A 221 13.13 -0.78 -19.39
CA GLY A 221 12.44 0.46 -19.75
C GLY A 221 13.06 1.72 -19.13
N ARG A 222 12.29 2.82 -19.15
CA ARG A 222 12.69 4.10 -18.52
C ARG A 222 12.33 4.13 -17.03
N TYR A 223 11.11 3.71 -16.71
CA TYR A 223 10.63 3.53 -15.35
C TYR A 223 10.18 2.08 -15.25
N ASP A 224 10.80 1.36 -14.34
CA ASP A 224 10.57 -0.06 -14.11
C ASP A 224 10.15 -0.29 -12.67
N VAL A 225 9.48 -1.42 -12.43
CA VAL A 225 9.25 -1.91 -11.08
C VAL A 225 10.53 -2.56 -10.57
N PHE A 226 10.86 -2.38 -9.30
CA PHE A 226 11.81 -3.26 -8.62
C PHE A 226 11.11 -4.13 -7.59
N VAL A 227 11.63 -5.33 -7.36
CA VAL A 227 11.22 -6.20 -6.24
C VAL A 227 12.47 -6.64 -5.49
N THR A 228 12.57 -6.24 -4.23
CA THR A 228 13.75 -6.47 -3.39
C THR A 228 13.37 -7.19 -2.11
N LYS A 229 14.09 -8.27 -1.80
CA LYS A 229 14.05 -8.94 -0.50
C LYS A 229 15.36 -8.72 0.23
N LEU A 230 15.31 -7.98 1.34
CA LEU A 230 16.40 -7.81 2.29
C LEU A 230 16.34 -8.92 3.35
N ASN A 231 17.49 -9.40 3.79
CA ASN A 231 17.54 -10.32 4.93
C ASN A 231 17.05 -9.61 6.21
N GLN A 232 16.77 -10.38 7.26
CA GLN A 232 16.25 -9.86 8.55
C GLN A 232 17.13 -8.82 9.27
N TYR A 233 18.40 -8.66 8.86
CA TYR A 233 19.34 -7.69 9.43
C TYR A 233 19.55 -6.47 8.52
N ALA A 234 19.01 -6.52 7.29
CA ALA A 234 19.24 -5.56 6.21
C ALA A 234 20.74 -5.28 5.95
N ASP A 235 21.60 -6.29 6.13
CA ASP A 235 23.03 -6.23 5.78
C ASP A 235 23.34 -6.95 4.46
N GLY A 236 22.33 -7.51 3.80
CA GLY A 236 22.43 -8.14 2.50
C GLY A 236 21.08 -8.38 1.82
N LEU A 237 21.13 -8.49 0.48
CA LEU A 237 20.01 -8.85 -0.36
C LEU A 237 19.87 -10.38 -0.42
N VAL A 238 18.64 -10.88 -0.33
CA VAL A 238 18.30 -12.28 -0.65
C VAL A 238 18.00 -12.40 -2.14
N TYR A 239 17.27 -11.42 -2.68
CA TYR A 239 17.17 -11.13 -4.11
C TYR A 239 16.80 -9.66 -4.33
N SER A 240 17.06 -9.16 -5.52
CA SER A 240 16.62 -7.86 -6.01
C SER A 240 16.63 -7.88 -7.53
N THR A 241 15.49 -7.54 -8.13
CA THR A 241 15.29 -7.61 -9.58
C THR A 241 14.47 -6.44 -10.10
N TYR A 242 14.67 -6.09 -11.37
CA TYR A 242 13.67 -5.35 -12.13
C TYR A 242 12.50 -6.25 -12.52
N LEU A 243 11.34 -5.65 -12.74
CA LEU A 243 10.13 -6.21 -13.32
C LEU A 243 9.50 -5.15 -14.22
N GLY A 244 9.43 -5.41 -15.53
CA GLY A 244 8.97 -4.43 -16.51
C GLY A 244 9.31 -4.85 -17.93
N GLY A 245 8.77 -4.11 -18.91
CA GLY A 245 9.05 -4.22 -20.33
C GLY A 245 9.76 -2.98 -20.87
N SER A 246 9.56 -2.65 -22.14
CA SER A 246 10.30 -1.55 -22.78
C SER A 246 9.74 -0.16 -22.50
N ASP A 247 8.49 -0.05 -22.04
CA ASP A 247 7.82 1.22 -21.76
C ASP A 247 7.85 1.53 -20.26
N ASN A 248 6.90 2.31 -19.75
CA ASN A 248 6.85 2.62 -18.32
C ASN A 248 6.02 1.58 -17.57
N ASP A 249 6.58 1.10 -16.48
CA ASP A 249 6.00 0.13 -15.57
C ASP A 249 6.10 0.65 -14.14
N TYR A 250 5.00 0.63 -13.41
CA TYR A 250 4.93 1.14 -12.05
C TYR A 250 4.38 0.11 -11.08
N GLY A 251 5.12 -0.16 -10.01
CA GLY A 251 4.69 -1.00 -8.90
C GLY A 251 4.03 -0.15 -7.84
N PHE A 252 2.87 -0.57 -7.35
CA PHE A 252 2.13 0.17 -6.33
C PHE A 252 2.06 -0.56 -5.00
N SER A 253 1.85 -1.88 -5.00
CA SER A 253 1.66 -2.66 -3.77
C SER A 253 2.26 -4.06 -3.88
N LEU A 254 2.62 -4.63 -2.72
CA LEU A 254 3.08 -6.01 -2.61
C LEU A 254 2.46 -6.73 -1.41
N ALA A 255 2.28 -8.03 -1.53
CA ALA A 255 1.91 -8.91 -0.43
C ALA A 255 2.80 -10.16 -0.42
N VAL A 256 3.11 -10.66 0.77
CA VAL A 256 3.94 -11.87 0.97
C VAL A 256 3.09 -12.96 1.61
N ASP A 257 3.06 -14.14 1.00
CA ASP A 257 2.35 -15.28 1.58
C ASP A 257 3.17 -16.01 2.66
N SER A 258 2.52 -16.91 3.40
CA SER A 258 3.17 -17.69 4.46
C SER A 258 4.32 -18.59 4.00
N LEU A 259 4.45 -18.85 2.69
CA LEU A 259 5.54 -19.61 2.09
C LEU A 259 6.70 -18.69 1.64
N GLY A 260 6.51 -17.37 1.68
CA GLY A 260 7.50 -16.37 1.33
C GLY A 260 7.49 -15.95 -0.15
N PHE A 261 6.43 -16.26 -0.91
CA PHE A 261 6.27 -15.74 -2.27
C PHE A 261 5.79 -14.29 -2.22
N ALA A 262 6.40 -13.41 -3.02
CA ALA A 262 5.98 -12.04 -3.19
C ALA A 262 5.01 -11.91 -4.37
N TYR A 263 3.90 -11.22 -4.14
CA TYR A 263 2.88 -10.88 -5.12
C TYR A 263 2.90 -9.37 -5.31
N VAL A 264 3.02 -8.91 -6.54
CA VAL A 264 3.16 -7.49 -6.87
C VAL A 264 2.03 -7.09 -7.81
N ALA A 265 1.41 -5.95 -7.50
CA ALA A 265 0.42 -5.31 -8.35
C ALA A 265 0.88 -3.91 -8.74
N GLY A 266 0.46 -3.49 -9.94
CA GLY A 266 0.84 -2.21 -10.49
C GLY A 266 0.14 -1.91 -11.81
N THR A 267 0.74 -1.05 -12.61
CA THR A 267 0.31 -0.75 -13.99
C THR A 267 1.49 -0.84 -14.95
N THR A 268 1.22 -1.22 -16.19
CA THR A 268 2.21 -1.39 -17.25
C THR A 268 1.69 -0.80 -18.55
N SER A 269 2.49 0.06 -19.20
CA SER A 269 2.28 0.46 -20.59
C SER A 269 3.03 -0.44 -21.58
N SER A 270 3.82 -1.38 -21.08
CA SER A 270 4.67 -2.26 -21.87
C SER A 270 3.85 -3.37 -22.52
N THR A 271 3.94 -3.53 -23.84
CA THR A 271 3.33 -4.68 -24.56
C THR A 271 4.16 -5.97 -24.42
N ASN A 272 5.41 -5.85 -23.96
CA ASN A 272 6.37 -6.92 -23.74
C ASN A 272 6.67 -7.14 -22.24
N PHE A 273 5.70 -6.89 -21.37
CA PHE A 273 5.84 -7.15 -19.94
C PHE A 273 6.23 -8.62 -19.67
N PRO A 274 7.04 -8.94 -18.64
CA PRO A 274 7.50 -10.31 -18.39
C PRO A 274 6.33 -11.20 -17.96
N LEU A 275 5.82 -12.03 -18.86
CA LEU A 275 4.71 -12.95 -18.59
C LEU A 275 5.20 -14.35 -18.24
N ASN A 276 4.45 -15.05 -17.39
CA ASN A 276 4.60 -16.48 -17.15
C ASN A 276 3.23 -17.07 -16.78
N ASN A 277 2.78 -18.12 -17.47
CA ASN A 277 1.44 -18.71 -17.30
C ASN A 277 0.30 -17.67 -17.15
N PRO A 278 0.20 -16.68 -18.06
CA PRO A 278 -0.71 -15.54 -17.87
C PRO A 278 -2.18 -15.93 -18.01
N LEU A 279 -3.05 -15.26 -17.24
CA LEU A 279 -4.50 -15.22 -17.48
C LEU A 279 -4.82 -14.43 -18.77
N GLN A 280 -4.18 -13.27 -18.94
CA GLN A 280 -4.25 -12.43 -20.13
C GLN A 280 -2.83 -12.18 -20.66
N ASN A 281 -2.61 -12.54 -21.92
CA ASN A 281 -1.31 -12.50 -22.58
C ASN A 281 -1.14 -11.34 -23.58
N TRP A 282 -2.00 -10.32 -23.48
CA TRP A 282 -1.99 -9.14 -24.33
C TRP A 282 -2.28 -7.91 -23.47
N ALA A 283 -1.66 -6.79 -23.81
CA ALA A 283 -1.98 -5.47 -23.26
C ALA A 283 -3.13 -4.86 -24.09
N GLY A 284 -4.18 -4.41 -23.41
CA GLY A 284 -5.44 -4.04 -24.05
C GLY A 284 -5.72 -2.56 -24.20
N GLY A 285 -5.15 -1.73 -23.34
CA GLY A 285 -5.27 -0.27 -23.43
C GLY A 285 -3.92 0.45 -23.47
N GLN A 286 -3.91 1.72 -23.06
CA GLN A 286 -2.68 2.51 -22.91
C GLN A 286 -1.82 2.04 -21.73
N SER A 287 -2.47 1.44 -20.73
CA SER A 287 -1.84 0.93 -19.52
C SER A 287 -2.77 -0.09 -18.88
N ASP A 288 -2.32 -1.31 -18.68
CA ASP A 288 -3.12 -2.34 -18.00
C ASP A 288 -2.62 -2.51 -16.57
N ALA A 289 -3.49 -2.95 -15.66
CA ALA A 289 -2.99 -3.46 -14.39
C ALA A 289 -2.20 -4.75 -14.65
N PHE A 290 -1.24 -5.08 -13.79
CA PHE A 290 -0.59 -6.38 -13.81
C PHE A 290 -0.65 -7.04 -12.44
N VAL A 291 -0.52 -8.37 -12.43
CA VAL A 291 -0.31 -9.15 -11.22
C VAL A 291 0.81 -10.15 -11.45
N THR A 292 1.85 -10.08 -10.63
CA THR A 292 3.04 -10.92 -10.72
C THR A 292 3.27 -11.65 -9.41
N LYS A 293 3.50 -12.95 -9.45
CA LYS A 293 4.00 -13.74 -8.32
C LYS A 293 5.43 -14.16 -8.61
N VAL A 294 6.37 -13.60 -7.85
CA VAL A 294 7.81 -13.86 -7.97
C VAL A 294 8.14 -15.18 -7.28
N ASP A 295 9.06 -15.96 -7.83
CA ASP A 295 9.54 -17.17 -7.15
C ASP A 295 10.36 -16.86 -5.88
N LEU A 296 10.67 -17.91 -5.10
CA LEU A 296 11.38 -17.74 -3.83
C LEU A 296 12.84 -17.31 -3.99
N GLN A 297 13.41 -17.47 -5.18
CA GLN A 297 14.80 -17.13 -5.49
C GLN A 297 14.94 -15.71 -6.08
N GLY A 298 13.84 -15.11 -6.55
CA GLY A 298 13.81 -13.80 -7.19
C GLY A 298 14.28 -13.78 -8.65
N ASN A 299 14.63 -14.94 -9.22
CA ASN A 299 15.16 -15.06 -10.58
C ASN A 299 14.19 -15.71 -11.58
N GLY A 300 12.95 -15.96 -11.15
CA GLY A 300 11.87 -16.49 -11.96
C GLY A 300 10.51 -16.01 -11.46
N LEU A 301 9.48 -16.32 -12.24
CA LEU A 301 8.09 -15.97 -11.95
C LEU A 301 7.28 -17.26 -11.81
N VAL A 302 6.43 -17.34 -10.78
CA VAL A 302 5.42 -18.40 -10.67
C VAL A 302 4.32 -18.14 -11.69
N TYR A 303 3.83 -16.90 -11.72
CA TYR A 303 2.99 -16.38 -12.80
C TYR A 303 3.18 -14.86 -12.95
N SER A 304 2.80 -14.34 -14.11
CA SER A 304 2.66 -12.92 -14.38
C SER A 304 1.69 -12.71 -15.52
N THR A 305 0.75 -11.77 -15.34
CA THR A 305 -0.36 -11.53 -16.26
C THR A 305 -0.69 -10.05 -16.34
N TYR A 306 -1.16 -9.59 -17.51
CA TYR A 306 -1.96 -8.39 -17.60
C TYR A 306 -3.33 -8.62 -16.94
N LEU A 307 -3.98 -7.54 -16.54
CA LEU A 307 -5.34 -7.50 -16.01
C LEU A 307 -6.01 -6.19 -16.47
N GLY A 308 -6.78 -6.27 -17.55
CA GLY A 308 -7.35 -5.07 -18.16
C GLY A 308 -8.35 -5.31 -19.26
N GLY A 309 -8.88 -4.20 -19.77
CA GLY A 309 -9.79 -4.09 -20.91
C GLY A 309 -9.18 -3.25 -22.02
N SER A 310 -10.00 -2.49 -22.75
CA SER A 310 -9.54 -1.70 -23.90
C SER A 310 -9.05 -0.28 -23.56
N ASN A 311 -9.18 0.15 -22.30
CA ASN A 311 -8.75 1.45 -21.79
C ASN A 311 -7.75 1.26 -20.64
N SER A 312 -7.57 2.26 -19.78
CA SER A 312 -6.53 2.22 -18.73
C SER A 312 -7.01 1.60 -17.43
N GLU A 313 -6.14 0.78 -16.85
CA GLU A 313 -6.27 0.16 -15.54
C GLU A 313 -5.06 0.41 -14.63
N LEU A 314 -5.33 0.58 -13.33
CA LEU A 314 -4.32 0.69 -12.27
C LEU A 314 -4.59 -0.38 -11.21
N GLY A 315 -3.65 -1.30 -10.95
CA GLY A 315 -3.71 -2.22 -9.81
C GLY A 315 -3.07 -1.57 -8.59
N LEU A 316 -3.88 -0.93 -7.73
CA LEU A 316 -3.39 -0.04 -6.68
C LEU A 316 -3.05 -0.74 -5.37
N ASP A 317 -3.71 -1.85 -5.05
CA ASP A 317 -3.40 -2.62 -3.84
C ASP A 317 -3.63 -4.12 -4.03
N ILE A 318 -2.86 -4.95 -3.32
CA ILE A 318 -2.92 -6.41 -3.36
C ILE A 318 -2.88 -7.03 -1.97
N ALA A 319 -3.72 -8.04 -1.75
CA ALA A 319 -3.69 -8.90 -0.56
C ALA A 319 -3.73 -10.36 -0.97
N VAL A 320 -3.25 -11.27 -0.13
CA VAL A 320 -3.19 -12.70 -0.43
C VAL A 320 -3.87 -13.49 0.68
N ASP A 321 -4.65 -14.52 0.30
CA ASP A 321 -5.29 -15.41 1.27
C ASP A 321 -4.38 -16.59 1.69
N ASN A 322 -4.85 -17.37 2.67
CA ASN A 322 -4.13 -18.55 3.16
C ASN A 322 -4.03 -19.68 2.12
N PHE A 323 -4.76 -19.62 1.02
CA PHE A 323 -4.66 -20.54 -0.11
C PHE A 323 -3.72 -20.00 -1.21
N GLY A 324 -3.20 -18.78 -1.03
CA GLY A 324 -2.35 -18.06 -1.97
C GLY A 324 -3.08 -17.48 -3.17
N ASN A 325 -4.40 -17.27 -3.09
CA ASN A 325 -5.14 -16.49 -4.07
C ASN A 325 -4.84 -15.00 -3.87
N ALA A 326 -4.58 -14.29 -4.97
CA ALA A 326 -4.28 -12.87 -4.96
C ALA A 326 -5.57 -12.06 -5.15
N TYR A 327 -5.79 -11.08 -4.28
CA TYR A 327 -6.92 -10.15 -4.30
C TYR A 327 -6.41 -8.75 -4.62
N ILE A 328 -6.91 -8.15 -5.68
CA ILE A 328 -6.45 -6.89 -6.24
C ILE A 328 -7.60 -5.91 -6.30
N THR A 329 -7.35 -4.66 -5.90
CA THR A 329 -8.25 -3.55 -6.16
C THR A 329 -7.54 -2.42 -6.87
N GLY A 330 -8.32 -1.55 -7.50
CA GLY A 330 -7.78 -0.45 -8.27
C GLY A 330 -8.84 0.23 -9.10
N ASP A 331 -8.40 0.91 -10.16
CA ASP A 331 -9.24 1.76 -11.00
C ASP A 331 -9.28 1.19 -12.43
N THR A 332 -10.45 1.17 -13.06
CA THR A 332 -10.60 0.85 -14.50
C THR A 332 -11.43 1.92 -15.19
N THR A 333 -11.07 2.21 -16.44
CA THR A 333 -11.86 3.03 -17.37
C THR A 333 -12.42 2.20 -18.53
N SER A 334 -12.27 0.88 -18.48
CA SER A 334 -12.70 -0.06 -19.51
C SER A 334 -14.12 -0.54 -19.26
N SER A 335 -14.98 -0.48 -20.28
CA SER A 335 -16.31 -1.10 -20.24
C SER A 335 -16.28 -2.62 -20.44
N ASN A 336 -15.12 -3.15 -20.86
CA ASN A 336 -14.85 -4.56 -21.10
C ASN A 336 -13.79 -5.14 -20.15
N PHE A 337 -13.60 -4.56 -18.95
CA PHE A 337 -12.79 -5.16 -17.90
C PHE A 337 -13.27 -6.60 -17.61
N PRO A 338 -12.35 -7.57 -17.42
CA PRO A 338 -12.71 -8.97 -17.26
C PRO A 338 -13.45 -9.21 -15.94
N VAL A 339 -14.70 -9.68 -16.02
CA VAL A 339 -15.56 -9.96 -14.84
C VAL A 339 -15.86 -11.45 -14.68
N LYS A 340 -16.02 -11.90 -13.43
CA LYS A 340 -16.35 -13.28 -13.09
C LYS A 340 -17.11 -13.32 -11.77
N ASN A 341 -18.27 -13.97 -11.73
CA ASN A 341 -19.12 -14.05 -10.52
C ASN A 341 -19.42 -12.66 -9.91
N ALA A 342 -19.54 -11.64 -10.76
CA ALA A 342 -19.54 -10.23 -10.34
C ALA A 342 -20.79 -9.81 -9.57
N LEU A 343 -20.61 -8.95 -8.56
CA LEU A 343 -21.70 -8.19 -7.95
C LEU A 343 -22.23 -7.10 -8.89
N GLN A 344 -21.33 -6.45 -9.62
CA GLN A 344 -21.62 -5.47 -10.66
C GLN A 344 -20.85 -5.87 -11.93
N ASN A 345 -21.61 -6.26 -12.96
CA ASN A 345 -21.07 -6.77 -14.22
C ASN A 345 -21.00 -5.72 -15.34
N THR A 346 -21.37 -4.47 -15.04
CA THR A 346 -21.36 -3.36 -16.00
C THR A 346 -20.63 -2.15 -15.40
N TYR A 347 -19.79 -1.55 -16.23
CA TYR A 347 -19.12 -0.29 -15.97
C TYR A 347 -20.13 0.85 -15.79
N GLY A 348 -20.05 1.56 -14.67
CA GLY A 348 -21.06 2.50 -14.20
C GLY A 348 -20.89 3.94 -14.69
N GLY A 349 -19.66 4.40 -14.93
CA GLY A 349 -19.40 5.84 -15.02
C GLY A 349 -18.16 6.28 -15.80
N LYS A 350 -17.43 7.26 -15.24
CA LYS A 350 -16.20 7.82 -15.83
C LYS A 350 -14.95 7.04 -15.46
N GLY A 351 -15.02 6.25 -14.40
CA GLY A 351 -14.02 5.29 -13.94
C GLY A 351 -14.61 4.56 -12.75
N ASP A 352 -14.48 3.24 -12.70
CA ASP A 352 -15.00 2.43 -11.61
C ASP A 352 -13.83 1.84 -10.84
N ALA A 353 -14.03 1.61 -9.54
CA ALA A 353 -13.15 0.71 -8.83
C ALA A 353 -13.37 -0.71 -9.36
N PHE A 354 -12.34 -1.57 -9.31
CA PHE A 354 -12.52 -3.00 -9.51
C PHE A 354 -12.05 -3.79 -8.29
N VAL A 355 -12.56 -5.02 -8.17
CA VAL A 355 -12.06 -6.03 -7.23
C VAL A 355 -11.93 -7.34 -7.96
N THR A 356 -10.71 -7.87 -8.04
CA THR A 356 -10.38 -9.12 -8.72
C THR A 356 -9.70 -10.09 -7.75
N ALA A 357 -10.05 -11.36 -7.82
CA ALA A 357 -9.34 -12.45 -7.15
C ALA A 357 -8.81 -13.44 -8.20
N LEU A 358 -7.50 -13.67 -8.20
CA LEU A 358 -6.81 -14.65 -9.04
C LEU A 358 -6.52 -15.92 -8.23
N SER A 359 -6.58 -17.06 -8.90
CA SER A 359 -6.22 -18.35 -8.30
C SER A 359 -4.74 -18.38 -7.87
N PHE A 360 -4.37 -19.35 -7.03
CA PHE A 360 -2.96 -19.59 -6.62
C PHE A 360 -1.96 -19.67 -7.78
N LEU A 361 -2.39 -20.17 -8.94
CA LEU A 361 -1.59 -20.30 -10.16
C LEU A 361 -1.69 -19.08 -11.08
N GLY A 362 -2.54 -18.10 -10.75
CA GLY A 362 -2.71 -16.85 -11.51
C GLY A 362 -3.38 -17.00 -12.87
N ASN A 363 -3.86 -18.20 -13.21
CA ASN A 363 -4.39 -18.54 -14.53
C ASN A 363 -5.93 -18.57 -14.60
N GLU A 364 -6.61 -18.31 -13.48
CA GLU A 364 -8.07 -18.31 -13.41
C GLU A 364 -8.57 -17.12 -12.56
N LEU A 365 -9.64 -16.47 -13.03
CA LEU A 365 -10.43 -15.55 -12.21
C LEU A 365 -11.30 -16.36 -11.24
N VAL A 366 -11.05 -16.21 -9.95
CA VAL A 366 -11.93 -16.72 -8.89
C VAL A 366 -13.16 -15.82 -8.77
N TYR A 367 -12.93 -14.51 -8.80
CA TYR A 367 -13.94 -13.46 -8.70
C TYR A 367 -13.42 -12.20 -9.42
N SER A 368 -14.31 -11.44 -10.06
CA SER A 368 -13.99 -10.10 -10.57
C SER A 368 -15.25 -9.29 -10.80
N THR A 369 -15.26 -8.04 -10.31
CA THR A 369 -16.40 -7.12 -10.39
C THR A 369 -15.95 -5.69 -10.63
N TYR A 370 -16.81 -4.89 -11.24
CA TYR A 370 -16.78 -3.43 -11.06
C TYR A 370 -17.31 -3.05 -9.67
N LEU A 371 -17.03 -1.84 -9.23
CA LEU A 371 -17.58 -1.22 -8.02
C LEU A 371 -17.62 0.31 -8.22
N GLY A 372 -18.76 0.82 -8.66
CA GLY A 372 -18.91 2.24 -8.96
C GLY A 372 -20.31 2.66 -9.38
N GLY A 373 -20.54 3.97 -9.38
CA GLY A 373 -21.74 4.64 -9.87
C GLY A 373 -21.46 5.43 -11.16
N SER A 374 -22.15 6.56 -11.37
CA SER A 374 -22.10 7.29 -12.65
C SER A 374 -20.88 8.19 -12.85
N GLU A 375 -20.13 8.48 -11.79
CA GLU A 375 -18.96 9.38 -11.81
C GLU A 375 -17.65 8.58 -11.66
N SER A 376 -16.66 9.08 -10.92
CA SER A 376 -15.38 8.41 -10.73
C SER A 376 -15.33 7.74 -9.36
N ASP A 377 -15.03 6.46 -9.37
CA ASP A 377 -14.90 5.60 -8.21
C ASP A 377 -13.55 4.90 -8.26
N ARG A 378 -12.85 4.83 -7.12
CA ARG A 378 -11.46 4.36 -7.08
C ARG A 378 -11.21 3.43 -5.92
N GLY A 379 -10.67 2.25 -6.20
CA GLY A 379 -10.21 1.30 -5.18
C GLY A 379 -8.82 1.69 -4.72
N LYS A 380 -8.62 1.91 -3.41
CA LYS A 380 -7.35 2.40 -2.85
C LYS A 380 -6.64 1.40 -1.95
N GLY A 381 -7.39 0.52 -1.30
CA GLY A 381 -6.81 -0.48 -0.43
C GLY A 381 -7.67 -1.74 -0.39
N ILE A 382 -7.03 -2.89 -0.23
CA ILE A 382 -7.67 -4.18 -0.07
C ILE A 382 -7.03 -4.95 1.08
N ALA A 383 -7.86 -5.47 1.98
CA ALA A 383 -7.41 -6.35 3.04
C ALA A 383 -8.21 -7.66 3.01
N PHE A 384 -7.49 -8.78 3.07
CA PHE A 384 -8.10 -10.09 3.19
C PHE A 384 -8.20 -10.51 4.66
N LYS A 385 -9.31 -11.18 5.02
CA LYS A 385 -9.36 -11.98 6.25
C LYS A 385 -10.18 -13.26 6.04
N PRO A 386 -9.65 -14.42 6.48
CA PRO A 386 -10.48 -15.60 6.59
C PRO A 386 -11.49 -15.38 7.73
N LEU A 387 -12.78 -15.32 7.42
CA LEU A 387 -13.81 -15.40 8.46
C LEU A 387 -14.09 -16.89 8.68
N ASN A 388 -13.89 -17.37 9.91
CA ASN A 388 -14.43 -18.67 10.32
C ASN A 388 -15.94 -18.74 9.98
N LEU A 389 -16.48 -19.93 9.68
CA LEU A 389 -17.91 -20.26 9.46
C LEU A 389 -18.76 -19.38 8.51
N LEU A 390 -18.28 -18.22 8.02
CA LEU A 390 -19.02 -17.22 7.24
C LEU A 390 -18.40 -16.93 5.87
N GLY A 391 -17.36 -17.67 5.48
CA GLY A 391 -16.68 -17.51 4.18
C GLY A 391 -15.55 -16.49 4.20
N ASN A 392 -14.80 -16.43 3.11
CA ASN A 392 -13.71 -15.48 2.94
C ASN A 392 -14.27 -14.07 2.68
N ALA A 393 -13.65 -13.04 3.26
CA ALA A 393 -14.06 -11.65 3.03
C ALA A 393 -12.88 -10.78 2.59
N ALA A 394 -13.08 -10.06 1.48
CA ALA A 394 -12.24 -8.96 1.07
C ALA A 394 -12.86 -7.64 1.54
N TYR A 395 -12.04 -6.79 2.14
CA TYR A 395 -12.42 -5.44 2.57
C TYR A 395 -11.72 -4.44 1.68
N ILE A 396 -12.48 -3.55 1.05
CA ILE A 396 -11.96 -2.61 0.08
C ILE A 396 -12.25 -1.20 0.56
N THR A 397 -11.22 -0.36 0.57
CA THR A 397 -11.33 1.07 0.83
C THR A 397 -11.13 1.83 -0.46
N GLY A 398 -11.71 3.01 -0.55
CA GLY A 398 -11.61 3.81 -1.76
C GLY A 398 -12.27 5.16 -1.63
N VAL A 399 -12.36 5.86 -2.75
CA VAL A 399 -13.05 7.14 -2.86
C VAL A 399 -14.08 7.09 -3.98
N THR A 400 -15.18 7.80 -3.78
CA THR A 400 -16.29 7.91 -4.73
C THR A 400 -16.69 9.37 -4.90
N SER A 401 -16.95 9.78 -6.14
CA SER A 401 -17.70 11.01 -6.47
C SER A 401 -19.11 10.73 -6.96
N SER A 402 -19.54 9.45 -6.92
CA SER A 402 -20.82 8.98 -7.44
C SER A 402 -21.93 9.09 -6.40
N SER A 403 -22.95 9.90 -6.67
CA SER A 403 -24.13 10.03 -5.79
C SER A 403 -24.99 8.77 -5.74
N ASN A 404 -24.81 7.89 -6.72
CA ASN A 404 -25.44 6.59 -6.86
C ASN A 404 -24.45 5.43 -6.61
N PHE A 405 -23.38 5.64 -5.84
CA PHE A 405 -22.46 4.56 -5.47
C PHE A 405 -23.22 3.35 -4.87
N PRO A 406 -22.91 2.11 -5.28
CA PRO A 406 -23.65 0.93 -4.83
C PRO A 406 -23.46 0.71 -3.32
N THR A 407 -24.56 0.68 -2.57
CA THR A 407 -24.53 0.46 -1.11
C THR A 407 -25.47 -0.66 -0.68
N GLN A 408 -25.07 -1.37 0.38
CA GLN A 408 -25.93 -2.33 1.08
C GLN A 408 -25.75 -2.13 2.59
N LYS A 409 -26.80 -1.64 3.26
CA LYS A 409 -26.78 -1.28 4.71
C LYS A 409 -25.66 -0.27 5.07
N PRO A 410 -25.56 0.86 4.37
CA PRO A 410 -24.48 1.82 4.60
C PRO A 410 -24.57 2.48 5.97
N PHE A 411 -23.41 2.77 6.58
CA PHE A 411 -23.31 3.61 7.78
C PHE A 411 -23.77 5.06 7.47
N GLN A 412 -23.44 5.55 6.28
CA GLN A 412 -23.90 6.82 5.73
C GLN A 412 -24.51 6.57 4.33
N PRO A 413 -25.83 6.72 4.16
CA PRO A 413 -26.52 6.30 2.93
C PRO A 413 -26.43 7.29 1.76
N SER A 414 -25.92 8.49 1.98
CA SER A 414 -25.82 9.55 0.97
C SER A 414 -24.42 10.14 0.94
N LEU A 415 -23.99 10.60 -0.24
CA LEU A 415 -22.83 11.47 -0.33
C LEU A 415 -23.01 12.68 0.60
N ALA A 416 -22.03 12.92 1.46
CA ALA A 416 -21.96 14.10 2.31
C ALA A 416 -20.96 15.14 1.78
N GLY A 417 -20.05 14.75 0.88
CA GLY A 417 -19.22 15.67 0.12
C GLY A 417 -20.05 16.59 -0.77
N GLY A 418 -19.64 17.86 -0.90
CA GLY A 418 -20.22 18.77 -1.88
C GLY A 418 -19.95 18.29 -3.32
N SER A 419 -20.47 19.01 -4.32
CA SER A 419 -20.35 18.64 -5.75
C SER A 419 -18.91 18.58 -6.30
N ASN A 420 -17.91 18.93 -5.49
CA ASN A 420 -16.47 18.87 -5.82
C ASN A 420 -15.66 18.03 -4.81
N ASP A 421 -16.31 17.35 -3.88
CA ASP A 421 -15.66 16.54 -2.85
C ASP A 421 -15.83 15.06 -3.16
N ASN A 422 -14.83 14.25 -2.77
CA ASN A 422 -14.92 12.80 -2.81
C ASN A 422 -15.26 12.28 -1.41
N ASP A 423 -16.17 11.31 -1.32
CA ASP A 423 -16.41 10.59 -0.08
C ASP A 423 -15.56 9.32 -0.04
N GLY A 424 -15.05 8.97 1.13
CA GLY A 424 -14.38 7.68 1.36
C GLY A 424 -15.41 6.56 1.52
N PHE A 425 -15.18 5.41 0.90
CA PHE A 425 -15.99 4.21 1.11
C PHE A 425 -15.18 3.08 1.74
N VAL A 426 -15.90 2.19 2.41
CA VAL A 426 -15.40 0.90 2.89
C VAL A 426 -16.45 -0.14 2.52
N THR A 427 -16.08 -1.11 1.70
CA THR A 427 -16.97 -2.21 1.34
C THR A 427 -16.40 -3.54 1.81
N LYS A 428 -17.30 -4.48 2.10
CA LYS A 428 -16.98 -5.85 2.44
C LYS A 428 -17.63 -6.76 1.40
N ILE A 429 -16.81 -7.45 0.63
CA ILE A 429 -17.26 -8.43 -0.36
C ILE A 429 -17.08 -9.83 0.24
N LEU A 430 -18.18 -10.58 0.29
CA LEU A 430 -18.21 -11.98 0.72
C LEU A 430 -18.14 -12.87 -0.52
N ASN A 431 -17.20 -13.80 -0.55
CA ASN A 431 -17.15 -14.86 -1.56
C ASN A 431 -18.02 -16.05 -1.18
#